data_AF-G5I9L9-F1
#
_entry.id   AF-G5I9L9-F1
#
_cell.length_a   1.000
_cell.length_b   1.000
_cell.length_c   1.000
_cell.angle_alpha   90.00
_cell.angle_beta   90.00
_cell.angle_gamma   90.00
#
_symmetry.space_group_name_H-M   'P 1'
#
loop_
_entity.id
_entity.type
_entity.pdbx_description
1 polymer ?
#
loop_
_entity_poly.entity_id
_entity_poly.type
_entity_poly.pdbx_seq_one_letter_code
_entity_poly.pdbx_strand_id
1 'polypeptide(L)'
;MKIGKKQIFCVCGGVVCFLLAQWVSGMEDIGKTGALPRNSYGQGETDYELLVDGLFDGEEPIQVTVGERRYREDEAEAVFENVMSTIGERVLEGNASFSEVREDLNLVTWLSDEGVKIRWSSDEPDIMDSFGHIKDTALPKDGVPVWLTAYLMAGEYSEKYEIPIRVLPPLLTEREETVAGLLKRIAFLDRMQQTKEELWLPGEYGGNTLHYRDKSSSGNEILLVLGVLMAVLCYARDKMEVEEKKKRRSREMMADYSEIVFKLMVFIGAGMTVLNAWERLVLDYQERLKRGRVKPRAAYEEMGETLHQISCGVSEGQALISFGKRCQLQPYLKLSSLLEQNRKTGTKNLKNLLEAEMNHAWEQRKTMARRLGEEAGTKLLVPLFLMLGIVMVIIMVPAMMSMT
;
A
#
# COMPACT_ATOMS: atom_id res chain seq x y z
N MET A 1 -42.08 -34.68 -21.77
CA MET A 1 -40.99 -34.93 -20.80
C MET A 1 -39.87 -33.92 -21.04
N LYS A 2 -39.70 -32.94 -20.14
CA LYS A 2 -38.61 -31.97 -20.25
C LYS A 2 -37.33 -32.65 -19.74
N ILE A 3 -36.45 -33.04 -20.65
CA ILE A 3 -35.12 -33.59 -20.31
C ILE A 3 -34.38 -32.52 -19.50
N GLY A 4 -34.06 -32.84 -18.26
CA GLY A 4 -33.44 -31.89 -17.33
C GLY A 4 -32.00 -31.62 -17.75
N LYS A 5 -31.59 -30.35 -17.78
CA LYS A 5 -30.22 -29.90 -18.12
C LYS A 5 -29.10 -30.68 -17.41
N LYS A 6 -29.39 -31.31 -16.26
CA LYS A 6 -28.46 -32.16 -15.50
C LYS A 6 -28.13 -33.50 -16.18
N GLN A 7 -29.06 -34.10 -16.94
CA GLN A 7 -28.84 -35.37 -17.66
C GLN A 7 -27.95 -35.17 -18.88
N ILE A 8 -28.12 -34.06 -19.59
CA ILE A 8 -27.25 -33.67 -20.72
C ILE A 8 -25.82 -33.40 -20.20
N PHE A 9 -25.67 -32.77 -19.04
CA PHE A 9 -24.36 -32.54 -18.44
C PHE A 9 -23.65 -33.86 -18.05
N CYS A 10 -24.37 -34.85 -17.51
CA CYS A 10 -23.76 -36.16 -17.22
C CYS A 10 -23.38 -36.94 -18.49
N VAL A 11 -24.19 -36.88 -19.55
CA VAL A 11 -23.87 -37.57 -20.81
C VAL A 11 -22.70 -36.87 -21.52
N CYS A 12 -22.69 -35.53 -21.57
CA CYS A 12 -21.56 -34.78 -22.09
C CYS A 12 -20.29 -34.99 -21.25
N GLY A 13 -20.41 -35.04 -19.92
CA GLY A 13 -19.29 -35.38 -19.03
C GLY A 13 -18.76 -36.79 -19.27
N GLY A 14 -19.65 -37.77 -19.49
CA GLY A 14 -19.27 -39.13 -19.85
C GLY A 14 -18.57 -39.22 -21.20
N VAL A 15 -19.04 -38.49 -22.22
CA VAL A 15 -18.40 -38.41 -23.54
C VAL A 15 -17.06 -37.69 -23.47
N VAL A 16 -16.94 -36.63 -22.68
CA VAL A 16 -15.66 -35.91 -22.47
C VAL A 16 -14.68 -36.79 -21.72
N CYS A 17 -15.10 -37.51 -20.67
CA CYS A 17 -14.23 -38.48 -19.99
C CYS A 17 -13.83 -39.64 -20.91
N PHE A 18 -14.71 -40.10 -21.79
CA PHE A 18 -14.40 -41.14 -22.78
C PHE A 18 -13.42 -40.63 -23.84
N LEU A 19 -13.60 -39.40 -24.35
CA LEU A 19 -12.68 -38.78 -25.30
C LEU A 19 -11.33 -38.45 -24.65
N LEU A 20 -11.31 -38.01 -23.39
CA LEU A 20 -10.07 -37.80 -22.63
C LEU A 20 -9.37 -39.13 -22.34
N ALA A 21 -10.11 -40.19 -22.01
CA ALA A 21 -9.56 -41.52 -21.85
C ALA A 21 -8.97 -42.04 -23.17
N GLN A 22 -9.64 -41.84 -24.31
CA GLN A 22 -9.06 -42.18 -25.61
C GLN A 22 -7.87 -41.30 -26.00
N TRP A 23 -7.79 -40.06 -25.54
CA TRP A 23 -6.65 -39.19 -25.79
C TRP A 23 -5.43 -39.57 -24.92
N VAL A 24 -5.67 -39.96 -23.67
CA VAL A 24 -4.64 -40.46 -22.73
C VAL A 24 -4.18 -41.88 -23.11
N SER A 25 -5.09 -42.74 -23.57
CA SER A 25 -4.76 -44.08 -24.10
C SER A 25 -4.30 -44.05 -25.56
N GLY A 26 -4.43 -42.91 -26.24
CA GLY A 26 -3.93 -42.67 -27.61
C GLY A 26 -2.47 -42.19 -27.65
N MET A 27 -1.81 -42.14 -26.49
CA MET A 27 -0.37 -41.91 -26.38
C MET A 27 0.35 -43.18 -26.85
N GLU A 28 0.77 -43.12 -28.12
CA GLU A 28 1.68 -44.03 -28.82
C GLU A 28 1.33 -45.52 -28.82
N ASP A 29 0.85 -45.96 -29.99
CA ASP A 29 0.84 -47.36 -30.44
C ASP A 29 2.31 -47.84 -30.58
N ILE A 30 3.00 -48.08 -29.45
CA ILE A 30 4.39 -48.57 -29.32
C ILE A 30 4.58 -49.89 -30.12
N GLY A 31 3.49 -50.64 -30.33
CA GLY A 31 3.45 -51.94 -30.98
C GLY A 31 3.79 -51.96 -32.48
N LYS A 32 3.90 -50.81 -33.18
CA LYS A 32 4.19 -50.82 -34.63
C LYS A 32 5.66 -50.80 -35.01
N THR A 33 6.56 -50.44 -34.10
CA THR A 33 8.00 -50.35 -34.40
C THR A 33 8.89 -51.19 -33.48
N GLY A 34 8.37 -51.67 -32.35
CA GLY A 34 9.13 -52.48 -31.39
C GLY A 34 10.23 -51.67 -30.67
N ALA A 35 10.17 -50.35 -30.70
CA ALA A 35 11.16 -49.46 -30.10
C ALA A 35 10.53 -48.62 -28.98
N LEU A 36 11.21 -48.56 -27.83
CA LEU A 36 10.85 -47.71 -26.70
C LEU A 36 11.71 -46.44 -26.73
N PRO A 37 11.13 -45.24 -26.60
CA PRO A 37 11.91 -44.02 -26.46
C PRO A 37 12.75 -44.09 -25.18
N ARG A 38 13.98 -43.56 -25.22
CA ARG A 38 14.87 -43.44 -24.05
C ARG A 38 14.87 -42.01 -23.56
N ASN A 39 15.03 -41.82 -22.26
CA ASN A 39 15.33 -40.50 -21.71
C ASN A 39 16.64 -39.95 -22.29
N SER A 40 16.74 -38.62 -22.34
CA SER A 40 17.95 -37.91 -22.78
C SER A 40 19.05 -38.02 -21.72
N TYR A 41 20.24 -37.51 -22.03
CA TYR A 41 21.42 -37.64 -21.16
C TYR A 41 21.18 -37.06 -19.75
N GLY A 42 21.47 -37.83 -18.70
CA GLY A 42 21.40 -37.39 -17.30
C GLY A 42 20.00 -37.34 -16.68
N GLN A 43 18.99 -37.92 -17.34
CA GLN A 43 17.59 -37.91 -16.90
C GLN A 43 17.14 -39.24 -16.23
N GLY A 44 18.02 -40.23 -16.13
CA GLY A 44 17.75 -41.48 -15.42
C GLY A 44 16.89 -42.49 -16.20
N GLU A 45 16.57 -43.61 -15.57
CA GLU A 45 15.86 -44.74 -16.17
C GLU A 45 14.33 -44.50 -16.22
N THR A 46 13.67 -45.07 -17.22
CA THR A 46 12.20 -45.02 -17.37
C THR A 46 11.64 -46.42 -17.43
N ASP A 47 10.61 -46.68 -16.63
CA ASP A 47 9.88 -47.95 -16.63
C ASP A 47 8.68 -47.89 -17.58
N TYR A 48 8.58 -48.88 -18.46
CA TYR A 48 7.44 -49.06 -19.36
C TYR A 48 6.67 -50.34 -19.00
N GLU A 49 5.36 -50.23 -18.81
CA GLU A 49 4.46 -51.38 -18.72
C GLU A 49 3.91 -51.70 -20.12
N LEU A 50 4.19 -52.91 -20.62
CA LEU A 50 3.81 -53.36 -21.97
C LEU A 50 3.03 -54.66 -21.89
N LEU A 51 2.14 -54.88 -22.85
CA LEU A 51 1.45 -56.16 -23.06
C LEU A 51 2.10 -56.88 -24.24
N VAL A 52 2.57 -58.11 -24.04
CA VAL A 52 3.18 -58.92 -25.10
C VAL A 52 2.27 -60.08 -25.44
N ASP A 53 1.90 -60.19 -26.71
CA ASP A 53 1.15 -61.30 -27.29
C ASP A 53 2.10 -62.30 -27.98
N GLY A 54 1.79 -63.59 -27.93
CA GLY A 54 2.58 -64.67 -28.55
C GLY A 54 3.65 -65.34 -27.67
N LEU A 55 3.79 -64.95 -26.40
CA LEU A 55 4.57 -65.71 -25.40
C LEU A 55 3.79 -66.93 -24.86
N PHE A 56 2.46 -66.79 -24.73
CA PHE A 56 1.50 -67.83 -24.32
C PHE A 56 0.17 -67.62 -25.05
N ASP A 57 -0.85 -68.44 -24.76
CA ASP A 57 -2.23 -68.24 -25.25
C ASP A 57 -2.87 -67.03 -24.51
N GLY A 58 -2.56 -65.82 -24.97
CA GLY A 58 -3.07 -64.55 -24.44
C GLY A 58 -2.00 -63.45 -24.30
N GLU A 59 -2.44 -62.22 -24.02
CA GLU A 59 -1.58 -61.07 -23.75
C GLU A 59 -1.06 -61.10 -22.30
N GLU A 60 0.25 -61.02 -22.10
CA GLU A 60 0.89 -61.00 -20.78
C GLU A 60 1.56 -59.63 -20.50
N PRO A 61 1.33 -59.03 -19.32
CA PRO A 61 1.99 -57.78 -18.94
C PRO A 61 3.46 -58.01 -18.54
N ILE A 62 4.35 -57.20 -19.11
CA ILE A 62 5.76 -57.13 -18.75
C ILE A 62 6.14 -55.71 -18.36
N GLN A 63 7.10 -55.57 -17.44
CA GLN A 63 7.74 -54.31 -17.12
C GLN A 63 9.14 -54.29 -17.75
N VAL A 64 9.40 -53.26 -18.55
CA VAL A 64 10.69 -53.04 -19.21
C VAL A 64 11.28 -51.73 -18.72
N THR A 65 12.37 -51.82 -17.96
CA THR A 65 13.17 -50.66 -17.56
C THR A 65 14.13 -50.30 -18.68
N VAL A 66 14.02 -49.08 -19.19
CA VAL A 66 14.84 -48.56 -20.26
C VAL A 66 15.78 -47.50 -19.69
N GLY A 67 17.07 -47.81 -19.67
CA GLY A 67 18.09 -46.85 -19.23
C GLY A 67 18.25 -45.67 -20.17
N GLU A 68 18.69 -44.54 -19.63
CA GLU A 68 18.99 -43.30 -20.36
C GLU A 68 19.98 -43.51 -21.51
N ARG A 69 19.99 -42.55 -22.46
CA ARG A 69 20.97 -42.54 -23.54
C ARG A 69 22.37 -42.26 -22.96
N ARG A 70 23.36 -43.06 -23.36
CA ARG A 70 24.78 -42.86 -23.04
C ARG A 70 25.53 -42.40 -24.28
N TYR A 71 26.51 -41.51 -24.09
CA TYR A 71 27.41 -41.11 -25.16
C TYR A 71 28.29 -42.28 -25.61
N ARG A 72 28.62 -42.30 -26.90
CA ARG A 72 29.78 -43.05 -27.39
C ARG A 72 31.06 -42.25 -27.09
N GLU A 73 32.21 -42.91 -27.03
CA GLU A 73 33.49 -42.28 -26.68
C GLU A 73 33.81 -41.06 -27.57
N ASP A 74 33.59 -41.19 -28.89
CA ASP A 74 33.75 -40.14 -29.89
C ASP A 74 32.72 -38.99 -29.76
N GLU A 75 31.49 -39.31 -29.36
CA GLU A 75 30.45 -38.30 -29.11
C GLU A 75 30.69 -37.54 -27.79
N ALA A 76 31.25 -38.20 -26.77
CA ALA A 76 31.54 -37.59 -25.47
C ALA A 76 32.66 -36.55 -25.58
N GLU A 77 33.74 -36.87 -26.30
CA GLU A 77 34.86 -35.96 -26.56
C GLU A 77 34.38 -34.70 -27.29
N ALA A 78 33.59 -34.87 -28.36
CA ALA A 78 33.02 -33.74 -29.10
C ALA A 78 32.10 -32.85 -28.24
N VAL A 79 31.35 -33.44 -27.30
CA VAL A 79 30.51 -32.70 -26.36
C VAL A 79 31.36 -31.93 -25.36
N PHE A 80 32.42 -32.53 -24.82
CA PHE A 80 33.31 -31.84 -23.88
C PHE A 80 34.05 -30.67 -24.54
N GLU A 81 34.56 -30.85 -25.77
CA GLU A 81 35.17 -29.76 -26.54
C GLU A 81 34.18 -28.62 -26.77
N ASN A 82 32.94 -28.94 -27.16
CA ASN A 82 31.91 -27.94 -27.40
C ASN A 82 31.49 -27.20 -26.10
N VAL A 83 31.31 -27.93 -25.01
CA VAL A 83 31.04 -27.35 -23.67
C VAL A 83 32.19 -26.43 -23.27
N MET A 84 33.44 -26.87 -23.43
CA MET A 84 34.61 -26.06 -23.09
C MET A 84 34.75 -24.82 -23.98
N SER A 85 34.35 -24.90 -25.26
CA SER A 85 34.36 -23.75 -26.17
C SER A 85 33.35 -22.66 -25.76
N THR A 86 32.25 -23.05 -25.11
CA THR A 86 31.15 -22.15 -24.70
C THR A 86 31.15 -21.82 -23.20
N ILE A 87 32.00 -22.49 -22.39
CA ILE A 87 32.03 -22.33 -20.94
C ILE A 87 32.37 -20.90 -20.51
N GLY A 88 33.21 -20.22 -21.30
CA GLY A 88 33.62 -18.84 -21.03
C GLY A 88 32.43 -17.86 -20.97
N GLU A 89 31.45 -18.02 -21.87
CA GLU A 89 30.26 -17.17 -21.89
C GLU A 89 29.36 -17.41 -20.68
N ARG A 90 29.33 -18.63 -20.15
CA ARG A 90 28.49 -19.02 -19.02
C ARG A 90 29.13 -18.69 -17.66
N VAL A 91 30.46 -18.71 -17.58
CA VAL A 91 31.21 -18.57 -16.31
C VAL A 91 31.65 -17.14 -16.01
N LEU A 92 31.92 -16.31 -17.03
CA LEU A 92 32.56 -15.00 -16.82
C LEU A 92 31.64 -13.93 -16.21
N GLU A 93 30.31 -14.11 -16.17
CA GLU A 93 29.30 -13.25 -15.52
C GLU A 93 29.75 -11.82 -15.14
N GLY A 94 29.95 -10.95 -16.13
CA GLY A 94 30.34 -9.53 -15.92
C GLY A 94 31.84 -9.22 -16.03
N ASN A 95 32.70 -10.23 -15.94
CA ASN A 95 34.15 -10.13 -16.15
C ASN A 95 34.49 -10.08 -17.65
N ALA A 96 35.54 -9.31 -18.00
CA ALA A 96 35.93 -9.09 -19.39
C ALA A 96 36.56 -10.34 -20.04
N SER A 97 37.34 -11.11 -19.28
CA SER A 97 37.99 -12.35 -19.76
C SER A 97 38.56 -13.16 -18.60
N PHE A 98 38.94 -14.41 -18.83
CA PHE A 98 39.69 -15.20 -17.85
C PHE A 98 41.04 -14.55 -17.46
N SER A 99 41.61 -13.71 -18.33
CA SER A 99 42.84 -12.96 -18.02
C SER A 99 42.62 -11.69 -17.19
N GLU A 100 41.36 -11.31 -16.98
CA GLU A 100 40.97 -10.15 -16.17
C GLU A 100 39.67 -10.45 -15.41
N VAL A 101 39.83 -11.19 -14.30
CA VAL A 101 38.74 -11.52 -13.38
C VAL A 101 38.84 -10.63 -12.16
N ARG A 102 37.82 -9.82 -11.90
CA ARG A 102 37.75 -8.87 -10.77
C ARG A 102 36.56 -9.14 -9.85
N GLU A 103 35.54 -9.81 -10.37
CA GLU A 103 34.31 -10.18 -9.68
C GLU A 103 34.17 -11.70 -9.63
N ASP A 104 33.30 -12.19 -8.76
CA ASP A 104 33.03 -13.62 -8.57
C ASP A 104 32.67 -14.30 -9.90
N LEU A 105 33.11 -15.55 -10.07
CA LEU A 105 32.79 -16.38 -11.25
C LEU A 105 31.58 -17.26 -10.98
N ASN A 106 30.76 -17.48 -12.01
CA ASN A 106 29.62 -18.38 -11.93
C ASN A 106 29.99 -19.79 -12.37
N LEU A 107 30.46 -20.59 -11.40
CA LEU A 107 30.92 -21.95 -11.65
C LEU A 107 29.75 -22.94 -11.74
N VAL A 108 29.15 -23.04 -12.93
CA VAL A 108 28.07 -24.00 -13.21
C VAL A 108 28.49 -25.44 -12.93
N THR A 109 27.65 -26.21 -12.21
CA THR A 109 27.96 -27.59 -11.80
C THR A 109 27.19 -28.66 -12.57
N TRP A 110 26.13 -28.27 -13.28
CA TRP A 110 25.27 -29.17 -14.05
C TRP A 110 24.76 -28.48 -15.31
N LEU A 111 24.95 -29.13 -16.46
CA LEU A 111 24.46 -28.67 -17.75
C LEU A 111 23.37 -29.66 -18.21
N SER A 112 22.10 -29.25 -18.10
CA SER A 112 20.94 -30.11 -18.34
C SER A 112 20.76 -30.50 -19.81
N ASP A 113 21.16 -29.64 -20.73
CA ASP A 113 20.90 -29.82 -22.15
C ASP A 113 21.88 -30.83 -22.76
N GLU A 114 23.11 -30.84 -22.25
CA GLU A 114 24.20 -31.74 -22.62
C GLU A 114 24.37 -32.92 -21.64
N GLY A 115 23.66 -32.94 -20.51
CA GLY A 115 23.77 -34.00 -19.50
C GLY A 115 25.16 -34.11 -18.84
N VAL A 116 25.89 -32.99 -18.78
CA VAL A 116 27.28 -32.94 -18.29
C VAL A 116 27.33 -32.40 -16.87
N LYS A 117 28.00 -33.13 -15.97
CA LYS A 117 28.33 -32.66 -14.63
C LYS A 117 29.72 -32.04 -14.63
N ILE A 118 29.85 -30.87 -14.00
CA ILE A 118 31.14 -30.19 -13.88
C ILE A 118 31.49 -30.07 -12.39
N ARG A 119 32.72 -30.46 -12.06
CA ARG A 119 33.31 -30.23 -10.74
C ARG A 119 34.51 -29.31 -10.87
N TRP A 120 34.54 -28.25 -10.06
CA TRP A 120 35.60 -27.26 -10.08
C TRP A 120 36.59 -27.46 -8.94
N SER A 121 37.85 -27.12 -9.18
CA SER A 121 38.90 -27.05 -8.16
C SER A 121 39.85 -25.90 -8.47
N SER A 122 40.15 -25.09 -7.46
CA SER A 122 41.16 -24.03 -7.53
C SER A 122 42.48 -24.53 -6.95
N ASP A 123 43.60 -24.13 -7.54
CA ASP A 123 44.94 -24.35 -6.99
C ASP A 123 45.30 -23.35 -5.87
N GLU A 124 44.60 -22.20 -5.82
CA GLU A 124 44.78 -21.14 -4.83
C GLU A 124 43.43 -20.81 -4.14
N PRO A 125 42.95 -21.68 -3.23
CA PRO A 125 41.64 -21.56 -2.58
C PRO A 125 41.53 -20.37 -1.62
N ASP A 126 42.64 -19.73 -1.26
CA ASP A 126 42.67 -18.52 -0.43
C ASP A 126 42.43 -17.25 -1.24
N ILE A 127 42.54 -17.32 -2.57
CA ILE A 127 42.21 -16.22 -3.48
C ILE A 127 40.83 -16.45 -4.10
N MET A 128 40.60 -17.61 -4.69
CA MET A 128 39.32 -18.00 -5.29
C MET A 128 38.97 -19.42 -4.89
N ASP A 129 37.78 -19.60 -4.31
CA ASP A 129 37.32 -20.92 -3.89
C ASP A 129 36.74 -21.75 -5.06
N SER A 130 36.43 -23.02 -4.80
CA SER A 130 35.84 -23.93 -5.79
C SER A 130 34.39 -23.59 -6.17
N PHE A 131 33.79 -22.55 -5.57
CA PHE A 131 32.47 -22.04 -5.91
C PHE A 131 32.53 -20.76 -6.74
N GLY A 132 33.72 -20.17 -6.91
CA GLY A 132 33.94 -18.98 -7.73
C GLY A 132 33.98 -17.68 -6.93
N HIS A 133 34.00 -17.73 -5.60
CA HIS A 133 34.04 -16.53 -4.76
C HIS A 133 35.48 -16.04 -4.56
N ILE A 134 35.68 -14.74 -4.79
CA ILE A 134 36.95 -14.06 -4.51
C ILE A 134 36.97 -13.62 -3.05
N LYS A 135 37.97 -14.06 -2.29
CA LYS A 135 38.15 -13.63 -0.90
C LYS A 135 38.78 -12.23 -0.87
N ASP A 136 38.31 -11.38 0.05
CA ASP A 136 38.80 -10.00 0.28
C ASP A 136 40.20 -10.00 0.90
N THR A 137 41.17 -10.39 0.07
CA THR A 137 42.59 -10.47 0.39
C THR A 137 43.29 -9.33 -0.35
N ALA A 138 44.34 -8.77 0.24
CA ALA A 138 45.10 -7.69 -0.39
C ALA A 138 45.83 -8.18 -1.66
N LEU A 139 45.15 -8.16 -2.80
CA LEU A 139 45.68 -8.59 -4.10
C LEU A 139 46.72 -7.59 -4.64
N PRO A 140 47.83 -8.06 -5.24
CA PRO A 140 48.76 -7.22 -5.97
C PRO A 140 48.10 -6.50 -7.16
N LYS A 141 48.62 -5.33 -7.54
CA LYS A 141 48.08 -4.55 -8.67
C LYS A 141 48.09 -5.31 -10.01
N ASP A 142 49.09 -6.18 -10.20
CA ASP A 142 49.23 -6.97 -11.43
C ASP A 142 48.37 -8.25 -11.42
N GLY A 143 47.65 -8.51 -10.31
CA GLY A 143 46.81 -9.67 -10.10
C GLY A 143 47.61 -10.94 -9.74
N VAL A 144 46.89 -12.00 -9.39
CA VAL A 144 47.46 -13.31 -9.09
C VAL A 144 46.97 -14.33 -10.12
N PRO A 145 47.86 -15.09 -10.79
CA PRO A 145 47.45 -16.19 -11.64
C PRO A 145 46.91 -17.35 -10.78
N VAL A 146 45.76 -17.88 -11.15
CA VAL A 146 45.10 -19.02 -10.51
C VAL A 146 44.73 -20.02 -11.61
N TRP A 147 44.92 -21.31 -11.37
CA TRP A 147 44.53 -22.38 -12.29
C TRP A 147 43.24 -23.03 -11.82
N LEU A 148 42.17 -22.77 -12.54
CA LEU A 148 40.87 -23.37 -12.29
C LEU A 148 40.77 -24.69 -13.06
N THR A 149 40.66 -25.81 -12.36
CA THR A 149 40.49 -27.13 -12.96
C THR A 149 39.02 -27.49 -13.05
N ALA A 150 38.53 -27.76 -14.25
CA ALA A 150 37.19 -28.30 -14.52
C ALA A 150 37.27 -29.81 -14.79
N TYR A 151 36.52 -30.59 -14.03
CA TYR A 151 36.31 -32.01 -14.28
C TYR A 151 34.92 -32.20 -14.89
N LEU A 152 34.88 -32.44 -16.20
CA LEU A 152 33.64 -32.73 -16.93
C LEU A 152 33.37 -34.23 -16.82
N MET A 153 32.14 -34.61 -16.51
CA MET A 153 31.70 -36.00 -16.36
C MET A 153 30.38 -36.20 -17.09
N ALA A 154 30.35 -37.19 -17.99
CA ALA A 154 29.15 -37.64 -18.69
C ALA A 154 29.09 -39.17 -18.69
N GLY A 155 28.27 -39.74 -17.82
CA GLY A 155 28.22 -41.18 -17.60
C GLY A 155 29.55 -41.72 -17.06
N GLU A 156 30.21 -42.59 -17.84
CA GLU A 156 31.48 -43.23 -17.49
C GLU A 156 32.72 -42.45 -17.99
N TYR A 157 32.51 -41.44 -18.85
CA TYR A 157 33.59 -40.63 -19.40
C TYR A 157 33.84 -39.40 -18.55
N SER A 158 35.12 -39.09 -18.34
CA SER A 158 35.55 -37.90 -17.61
C SER A 158 36.76 -37.27 -18.26
N GLU A 159 36.76 -35.95 -18.36
CA GLU A 159 37.88 -35.19 -18.91
C GLU A 159 38.24 -34.01 -18.01
N LYS A 160 39.54 -33.67 -17.98
CA LYS A 160 40.10 -32.61 -17.15
C LYS A 160 40.55 -31.46 -18.04
N TYR A 161 40.03 -30.27 -17.75
CA TYR A 161 40.44 -29.03 -18.38
C TYR A 161 41.03 -28.07 -17.36
N GLU A 162 42.16 -27.45 -17.68
CA GLU A 162 42.80 -26.43 -16.85
C GLU A 162 42.63 -25.06 -17.50
N ILE A 163 41.98 -24.15 -16.76
CA ILE A 163 41.70 -22.79 -17.20
C ILE A 163 42.62 -21.84 -16.43
N PRO A 164 43.62 -21.24 -17.09
CA PRO A 164 44.40 -20.18 -16.47
C PRO A 164 43.53 -18.94 -16.32
N ILE A 165 43.34 -18.50 -15.08
CA ILE A 165 42.67 -17.23 -14.77
C ILE A 165 43.64 -16.27 -14.09
N ARG A 166 43.37 -14.96 -14.19
CA ARG A 166 44.11 -13.94 -13.45
C ARG A 166 43.13 -13.08 -12.65
N VAL A 167 43.23 -13.19 -11.32
CA VAL A 167 42.38 -12.46 -10.38
C VAL A 167 43.04 -11.12 -10.06
N LEU A 168 42.36 -10.02 -10.39
CA LEU A 168 42.82 -8.65 -10.21
C LEU A 168 42.02 -7.97 -9.09
N PRO A 169 42.62 -7.01 -8.37
CA PRO A 169 41.88 -6.23 -7.39
C PRO A 169 40.72 -5.46 -8.04
N PRO A 170 39.67 -5.11 -7.28
CA PRO A 170 38.56 -4.32 -7.80
C PRO A 170 39.05 -2.95 -8.31
N LEU A 171 38.42 -2.44 -9.36
CA LEU A 171 38.67 -1.08 -9.85
C LEU A 171 38.05 -0.09 -8.86
N LEU A 172 38.87 0.44 -7.97
CA LEU A 172 38.45 1.49 -7.06
C LEU A 172 38.28 2.80 -7.85
N THR A 173 37.17 3.48 -7.62
CA THR A 173 37.01 4.86 -8.07
C THR A 173 38.04 5.77 -7.38
N GLU A 174 38.38 6.92 -7.97
CA GLU A 174 39.29 7.92 -7.36
C GLU A 174 38.89 8.26 -5.91
N ARG A 175 37.58 8.28 -5.65
CA ARG A 175 37.01 8.48 -4.32
C ARG A 175 37.34 7.33 -3.37
N GLU A 176 37.15 6.08 -3.81
CA GLU A 176 37.42 4.89 -2.99
C GLU A 176 38.92 4.70 -2.74
N GLU A 177 39.78 4.98 -3.72
CA GLU A 177 41.24 5.00 -3.52
C GLU A 177 41.65 6.02 -2.46
N THR A 178 41.06 7.22 -2.52
CA THR A 178 41.32 8.28 -1.53
C THR A 178 40.87 7.85 -0.14
N VAL A 179 39.70 7.22 -0.01
CA VAL A 179 39.18 6.70 1.26
C VAL A 179 40.04 5.56 1.79
N ALA A 180 40.41 4.59 0.96
CA ALA A 180 41.27 3.48 1.34
C ALA A 180 42.66 3.96 1.78
N GLY A 181 43.22 4.97 1.10
CA GLY A 181 44.46 5.62 1.49
C GLY A 181 44.36 6.32 2.85
N LEU A 182 43.26 7.05 3.10
CA LEU A 182 43.00 7.68 4.40
C LEU A 182 42.89 6.62 5.51
N LEU A 183 42.18 5.52 5.27
CA LEU A 183 42.06 4.42 6.25
C LEU A 183 43.43 3.79 6.55
N LYS A 184 44.26 3.55 5.53
CA LYS A 184 45.65 3.08 5.74
C LYS A 184 46.46 4.07 6.58
N ARG A 185 46.30 5.38 6.34
CA ARG A 185 46.96 6.42 7.14
C ARG A 185 46.47 6.42 8.59
N ILE A 186 45.17 6.25 8.82
CA ILE A 186 44.60 6.13 10.17
C ILE A 186 45.13 4.88 10.87
N ALA A 187 45.18 3.73 10.20
CA ALA A 187 45.73 2.49 10.76
C ALA A 187 47.22 2.61 11.11
N PHE A 188 48.01 3.32 10.30
CA PHE A 188 49.39 3.63 10.63
C PHE A 188 49.49 4.54 11.86
N LEU A 189 48.65 5.58 11.94
CA LEU A 189 48.60 6.49 13.09
C LEU A 189 48.15 5.78 14.36
N ASP A 190 47.25 4.81 14.26
CA ASP A 190 46.82 3.96 15.38
C ASP A 190 48.01 3.18 15.95
N ARG A 191 48.76 2.45 15.10
CA ARG A 191 49.97 1.73 15.53
C ARG A 191 51.01 2.63 16.19
N MET A 192 51.15 3.86 15.74
CA MET A 192 52.10 4.83 16.31
C MET A 192 51.59 5.49 17.59
N GLN A 193 50.28 5.49 17.84
CA GLN A 193 49.63 6.17 18.98
C GLN A 193 49.04 5.20 20.01
N GLN A 194 49.38 3.91 19.94
CA GLN A 194 48.85 2.88 20.85
C GLN A 194 49.08 3.16 22.34
N THR A 195 50.08 3.98 22.69
CA THR A 195 50.36 4.37 24.08
C THR A 195 49.55 5.57 24.56
N LYS A 196 48.76 6.21 23.71
CA LYS A 196 47.89 7.34 24.07
C LYS A 196 46.48 6.84 24.38
N GLU A 197 45.78 7.52 25.28
CA GLU A 197 44.39 7.19 25.64
C GLU A 197 43.40 7.40 24.47
N GLU A 198 43.76 8.27 23.50
CA GLU A 198 42.92 8.62 22.37
C GLU A 198 43.71 8.62 21.05
N LEU A 199 43.06 8.17 19.98
CA LEU A 199 43.60 8.21 18.62
C LEU A 199 43.35 9.58 17.98
N TRP A 200 44.42 10.35 17.78
CA TRP A 200 44.35 11.61 17.04
C TRP A 200 44.29 11.34 15.55
N LEU A 201 43.14 11.68 14.94
CA LEU A 201 42.88 11.57 13.51
C LEU A 201 43.58 12.69 12.73
N PRO A 202 43.95 12.46 11.45
CA PRO A 202 44.60 13.48 10.64
C PRO A 202 43.65 14.64 10.31
N GLY A 203 44.10 15.87 10.53
CA GLY A 203 43.34 17.07 10.17
C GLY A 203 43.35 17.40 8.68
N GLU A 204 44.28 16.83 7.92
CA GLU A 204 44.43 17.03 6.47
C GLU A 204 44.82 15.72 5.78
N TYR A 205 44.29 15.49 4.59
CA TYR A 205 44.68 14.38 3.73
C TYR A 205 44.50 14.76 2.25
N GLY A 206 45.53 14.55 1.43
CA GLY A 206 45.47 14.84 -0.01
C GLY A 206 45.19 16.31 -0.37
N GLY A 207 45.60 17.26 0.48
CA GLY A 207 45.34 18.71 0.27
C GLY A 207 43.97 19.20 0.77
N ASN A 208 43.14 18.32 1.32
CA ASN A 208 41.84 18.66 1.88
C ASN A 208 41.87 18.65 3.41
N THR A 209 41.27 19.66 4.04
CA THR A 209 41.02 19.70 5.49
C THR A 209 39.86 18.79 5.86
N LEU A 210 40.06 17.89 6.83
CA LEU A 210 39.09 16.88 7.24
C LEU A 210 38.31 17.33 8.48
N HIS A 211 37.00 17.12 8.45
CA HIS A 211 36.12 17.31 9.59
C HIS A 211 35.36 16.03 9.89
N TYR A 212 35.47 15.56 11.13
CA TYR A 212 34.83 14.33 11.58
C TYR A 212 33.51 14.66 12.31
N ARG A 213 32.42 14.00 11.92
CA ARG A 213 31.10 14.11 12.56
C ARG A 213 30.54 12.72 12.79
N ASP A 214 29.84 12.54 13.91
CA ASP A 214 29.10 11.32 14.18
C ASP A 214 27.91 11.17 13.22
N LYS A 215 27.68 9.95 12.72
CA LYS A 215 26.59 9.63 11.79
C LYS A 215 25.22 9.76 12.48
N SER A 216 25.18 9.69 13.81
CA SER A 216 23.93 9.64 14.60
C SER A 216 23.22 10.99 14.76
N SER A 217 23.88 12.13 14.51
CA SER A 217 23.35 13.44 14.93
C SER A 217 22.56 14.21 13.87
N SER A 218 22.39 13.66 12.67
CA SER A 218 21.67 14.31 11.57
C SER A 218 20.37 13.59 11.27
N GLY A 219 19.24 14.14 11.75
CA GLY A 219 17.92 13.62 11.42
C GLY A 219 16.74 14.19 12.23
N ASN A 220 16.99 14.84 13.36
CA ASN A 220 15.90 15.23 14.28
C ASN A 220 15.24 16.58 13.95
N GLU A 221 15.74 17.33 12.97
CA GLU A 221 15.15 18.60 12.55
C GLU A 221 13.72 18.42 12.02
N ILE A 222 13.41 17.25 11.44
CA ILE A 222 12.08 16.91 10.95
C ILE A 222 11.03 16.84 12.08
N LEU A 223 11.46 16.52 13.31
CA LEU A 223 10.57 16.49 14.48
C LEU A 223 10.11 17.88 14.90
N LEU A 224 10.95 18.92 14.71
CA LEU A 224 10.57 20.31 14.99
C LEU A 224 9.49 20.79 14.01
N VAL A 225 9.66 20.48 12.72
CA VAL A 225 8.67 20.81 11.68
C VAL A 225 7.36 20.07 11.94
N LEU A 226 7.43 18.78 12.31
CA LEU A 226 6.26 17.98 12.64
C LEU A 226 5.52 18.52 13.88
N GLY A 227 6.26 18.98 14.90
CA GLY A 227 5.69 19.61 16.09
C GLY A 227 4.90 20.88 15.76
N VAL A 228 5.45 21.76 14.91
CA VAL A 228 4.76 22.97 14.46
C VAL A 228 3.50 22.64 13.65
N LEU A 229 3.59 21.67 12.72
CA LEU A 229 2.45 21.21 11.92
C LEU A 229 1.32 20.69 12.81
N MET A 230 1.64 19.86 13.81
CA MET A 230 0.67 19.32 14.76
C MET A 230 0.00 20.42 15.59
N ALA A 231 0.75 21.43 16.05
CA ALA A 231 0.18 22.56 16.77
C ALA A 231 -0.82 23.35 15.93
N VAL A 232 -0.49 23.60 14.64
CA VAL A 232 -1.40 24.28 13.69
C VAL A 232 -2.66 23.45 13.44
N LEU A 233 -2.53 22.14 13.26
CA LEU A 233 -3.66 21.24 13.04
C LEU A 233 -4.59 21.17 14.26
N CYS A 234 -4.05 21.10 15.48
CA CYS A 234 -4.84 21.15 16.70
C CYS A 234 -5.60 22.47 16.83
N TYR A 235 -4.93 23.60 16.62
CA TYR A 235 -5.58 24.92 16.65
C TYR A 235 -6.70 25.05 15.59
N ALA A 236 -6.46 24.54 14.38
CA ALA A 236 -7.46 24.52 13.32
C ALA A 236 -8.67 23.66 13.71
N ARG A 237 -8.45 22.47 14.29
CA ARG A 237 -9.51 21.58 14.76
C ARG A 237 -10.39 22.24 15.82
N ASP A 238 -9.80 22.87 16.82
CA ASP A 238 -10.55 23.53 17.89
C ASP A 238 -11.42 24.66 17.34
N LYS A 239 -10.85 25.47 16.43
CA LYS A 239 -11.59 26.54 15.76
C LYS A 239 -12.74 26.00 14.91
N MET A 240 -12.51 24.91 14.18
CA MET A 240 -13.55 24.25 13.38
C MET A 240 -14.66 23.68 14.26
N GLU A 241 -14.35 23.07 15.39
CA GLU A 241 -15.35 22.50 16.29
C GLU A 241 -16.25 23.58 16.92
N VAL A 242 -15.66 24.71 17.33
CA VAL A 242 -16.43 25.86 17.86
C VAL A 242 -17.35 26.44 16.79
N GLU A 243 -16.84 26.65 15.57
CA GLU A 243 -17.64 27.13 14.44
C GLU A 243 -18.75 26.14 14.06
N GLU A 244 -18.48 24.84 14.07
CA GLU A 244 -19.45 23.81 13.76
C GLU A 244 -20.56 23.75 14.81
N LYS A 245 -20.22 23.85 16.11
CA LYS A 245 -21.22 23.96 17.19
C LYS A 245 -22.10 25.19 17.04
N LYS A 246 -21.52 26.35 16.74
CA LYS A 246 -22.28 27.59 16.47
C LYS A 246 -23.21 27.45 15.28
N LYS A 247 -22.70 26.92 14.15
CA LYS A 247 -23.49 26.65 12.94
C LYS A 247 -24.62 25.68 13.22
N ARG A 248 -24.37 24.59 13.96
CA ARG A 248 -25.38 23.61 14.32
C ARG A 248 -26.50 24.23 15.18
N ARG A 249 -26.14 24.99 16.22
CA ARG A 249 -27.11 25.72 17.07
C ARG A 249 -27.94 26.69 16.24
N SER A 250 -27.29 27.48 15.38
CA SER A 250 -27.96 28.44 14.50
C SER A 250 -28.94 27.74 13.54
N ARG A 251 -28.54 26.64 12.91
CA ARG A 251 -29.38 25.86 12.00
C ARG A 251 -30.61 25.27 12.70
N GLU A 252 -30.42 24.74 13.91
CA GLU A 252 -31.50 24.21 14.74
C GLU A 252 -32.52 25.30 15.12
N MET A 253 -32.04 26.44 15.62
CA MET A 253 -32.90 27.58 15.95
C MET A 253 -33.63 28.12 14.70
N MET A 254 -32.98 28.21 13.54
CA MET A 254 -33.65 28.60 12.29
C MET A 254 -34.84 27.68 11.95
N ALA A 255 -34.69 26.37 12.15
CA ALA A 255 -35.76 25.42 11.86
C ALA A 255 -36.95 25.59 12.83
N ASP A 256 -36.65 25.76 14.12
CA ASP A 256 -37.65 25.94 15.18
C ASP A 256 -38.36 27.31 15.08
N TYR A 257 -37.70 28.34 14.54
CA TYR A 257 -38.27 29.68 14.38
C TYR A 257 -39.62 29.68 13.66
N SER A 258 -39.70 28.97 12.53
CA SER A 258 -40.95 28.88 11.75
C SER A 258 -42.11 28.28 12.56
N GLU A 259 -41.83 27.30 13.41
CA GLU A 259 -42.84 26.66 14.27
C GLU A 259 -43.27 27.59 15.41
N ILE A 260 -42.32 28.30 16.01
CA ILE A 260 -42.59 29.26 17.09
C ILE A 260 -43.48 30.41 16.59
N VAL A 261 -43.13 31.02 15.45
CA VAL A 261 -43.91 32.12 14.87
C VAL A 261 -45.31 31.65 14.48
N PHE A 262 -45.44 30.47 13.87
CA PHE A 262 -46.74 29.90 13.52
C PHE A 262 -47.63 29.71 14.76
N LYS A 263 -47.12 29.07 15.83
CA LYS A 263 -47.93 28.85 17.03
C LYS A 263 -48.27 30.14 17.77
N LEU A 264 -47.33 31.10 17.84
CA LEU A 264 -47.62 32.43 18.38
C LEU A 264 -48.74 33.10 17.60
N MET A 265 -48.71 33.06 16.27
CA MET A 265 -49.76 33.60 15.43
C MET A 265 -51.12 32.93 15.68
N VAL A 266 -51.14 31.59 15.82
CA VAL A 266 -52.37 30.84 16.13
C VAL A 266 -52.94 31.23 17.49
N PHE A 267 -52.11 31.27 18.54
CA PHE A 267 -52.56 31.60 19.89
C PHE A 267 -53.01 33.06 20.02
N ILE A 268 -52.26 34.00 19.46
CA ILE A 268 -52.64 35.42 19.43
C ILE A 268 -53.90 35.62 18.57
N GLY A 269 -54.01 34.90 17.45
CA GLY A 269 -55.19 34.89 16.59
C GLY A 269 -56.44 34.35 17.27
N ALA A 270 -56.29 33.45 18.25
CA ALA A 270 -57.35 32.95 19.11
C ALA A 270 -57.73 33.91 20.26
N GLY A 271 -57.10 35.08 20.34
CA GLY A 271 -57.38 36.12 21.34
C GLY A 271 -56.49 36.07 22.58
N MET A 272 -55.45 35.25 22.61
CA MET A 272 -54.47 35.27 23.71
C MET A 272 -53.58 36.51 23.65
N THR A 273 -53.13 36.99 24.80
CA THR A 273 -52.07 38.00 24.89
C THR A 273 -50.72 37.40 24.49
N VAL A 274 -49.75 38.25 24.12
CA VAL A 274 -48.40 37.82 23.75
C VAL A 274 -47.76 36.99 24.87
N LEU A 275 -47.85 37.45 26.12
CA LEU A 275 -47.30 36.76 27.27
C LEU A 275 -47.96 35.38 27.50
N ASN A 276 -49.29 35.29 27.44
CA ASN A 276 -49.99 34.03 27.66
C ASN A 276 -49.72 33.02 26.53
N ALA A 277 -49.63 33.49 25.29
CA ALA A 277 -49.24 32.66 24.15
C ALA A 277 -47.79 32.15 24.29
N TRP A 278 -46.89 33.00 24.78
CA TRP A 278 -45.50 32.65 25.08
C TRP A 278 -45.38 31.62 26.19
N GLU A 279 -46.07 31.84 27.31
CA GLU A 279 -46.12 30.90 28.44
C GLU A 279 -46.67 29.54 28.00
N ARG A 280 -47.76 29.53 27.22
CA ARG A 280 -48.34 28.29 26.69
C ARG A 280 -47.35 27.52 25.83
N LEU A 281 -46.55 28.20 25.01
CA LEU A 281 -45.51 27.56 24.19
C LEU A 281 -44.42 26.89 25.01
N VAL A 282 -43.96 27.56 26.06
CA VAL A 282 -42.93 27.04 26.96
C VAL A 282 -43.47 25.82 27.73
N LEU A 283 -44.70 25.88 28.24
CA LEU A 283 -45.34 24.77 28.94
C LEU A 283 -45.54 23.55 28.04
N ASP A 284 -46.07 23.75 26.83
CA ASP A 284 -46.24 22.68 25.84
C ASP A 284 -44.90 22.03 25.48
N TYR A 285 -43.82 22.81 25.41
CA TYR A 285 -42.46 22.31 25.17
C TYR A 285 -41.93 21.49 26.36
N GLN A 286 -42.02 22.02 27.59
CA GLN A 286 -41.56 21.35 28.80
C GLN A 286 -42.29 20.02 29.05
N GLU A 287 -43.59 19.94 28.79
CA GLU A 287 -44.34 18.69 28.87
C GLU A 287 -43.86 17.65 27.85
N ARG A 288 -43.59 18.07 26.61
CA ARG A 288 -43.07 17.18 25.56
C ARG A 288 -41.66 16.71 25.89
N LEU A 289 -40.83 17.55 26.50
CA LEU A 289 -39.48 17.22 26.95
C LEU A 289 -39.52 16.18 28.09
N LYS A 290 -40.36 16.40 29.13
CA LYS A 290 -40.55 15.46 30.25
C LYS A 290 -41.03 14.08 29.80
N ARG A 291 -41.86 14.03 28.75
CA ARG A 291 -42.37 12.78 28.16
C ARG A 291 -41.40 12.15 27.15
N GLY A 292 -40.20 12.70 26.95
CA GLY A 292 -39.19 12.19 26.02
C GLY A 292 -39.59 12.29 24.54
N ARG A 293 -40.60 13.08 24.19
CA ARG A 293 -41.11 13.20 22.81
C ARG A 293 -40.30 14.15 21.94
N VAL A 294 -39.53 15.04 22.56
CA VAL A 294 -38.72 16.07 21.89
C VAL A 294 -37.38 16.17 22.61
N LYS A 295 -36.30 16.40 21.86
CA LYS A 295 -34.95 16.66 22.40
C LYS A 295 -34.83 18.12 22.88
N PRO A 296 -33.87 18.46 23.76
CA PRO A 296 -33.64 19.85 24.16
C PRO A 296 -33.44 20.75 22.94
N ARG A 297 -34.22 21.84 22.85
CA ARG A 297 -34.19 22.78 21.73
C ARG A 297 -33.76 24.16 22.21
N ALA A 298 -32.64 24.65 21.69
CA ALA A 298 -32.04 25.91 22.14
C ALA A 298 -33.00 27.11 22.07
N ALA A 299 -33.88 27.20 21.06
CA ALA A 299 -34.82 28.31 20.94
C ALA A 299 -35.87 28.32 22.05
N TYR A 300 -36.41 27.15 22.41
CA TYR A 300 -37.44 27.03 23.45
C TYR A 300 -36.85 27.18 24.87
N GLU A 301 -35.61 26.74 25.09
CA GLU A 301 -34.88 26.99 26.35
C GLU A 301 -34.70 28.51 26.59
N GLU A 302 -34.29 29.27 25.56
CA GLU A 302 -34.18 30.73 25.66
C GLU A 302 -35.54 31.41 25.89
N MET A 303 -36.64 30.85 25.35
CA MET A 303 -38.00 31.32 25.64
C MET A 303 -38.40 31.06 27.11
N GLY A 304 -38.01 29.91 27.67
CA GLY A 304 -38.21 29.58 29.08
C GLY A 304 -37.42 30.49 30.02
N GLU A 305 -36.16 30.77 29.69
CA GLU A 305 -35.32 31.73 30.41
C GLU A 305 -35.93 33.14 30.40
N THR A 306 -36.55 33.53 29.29
CA THR A 306 -37.27 34.80 29.18
C THR A 306 -38.46 34.86 30.12
N LEU A 307 -39.24 33.77 30.21
CA LEU A 307 -40.36 33.69 31.14
C LEU A 307 -39.89 33.79 32.59
N HIS A 308 -38.77 33.11 32.92
CA HIS A 308 -38.16 33.19 34.25
C HIS A 308 -37.73 34.61 34.60
N GLN A 309 -37.09 35.34 33.68
CA GLN A 309 -36.72 36.75 33.88
C GLN A 309 -37.93 37.64 34.17
N ILE A 310 -39.04 37.43 33.46
CA ILE A 310 -40.29 38.14 33.69
C ILE A 310 -40.85 37.82 35.09
N SER A 311 -40.83 36.55 35.49
CA SER A 311 -41.24 36.13 36.84
C SER A 311 -40.35 36.73 37.94
N CYS A 312 -39.07 36.96 37.66
CA CYS A 312 -38.11 37.61 38.56
C CYS A 312 -38.21 39.15 38.57
N GLY A 313 -39.21 39.74 37.92
CA GLY A 313 -39.48 41.18 37.98
C GLY A 313 -38.86 42.02 36.86
N VAL A 314 -38.25 41.41 35.84
CA VAL A 314 -37.83 42.13 34.63
C VAL A 314 -39.07 42.49 33.81
N SER A 315 -39.13 43.73 33.29
CA SER A 315 -40.26 44.14 32.45
C SER A 315 -40.38 43.28 31.18
N GLU A 316 -41.60 42.91 30.80
CA GLU A 316 -41.89 42.06 29.63
C GLU A 316 -41.19 42.56 28.36
N GLY A 317 -41.26 43.87 28.08
CA GLY A 317 -40.62 44.46 26.90
C GLY A 317 -39.09 44.32 26.90
N GLN A 318 -38.45 44.49 28.06
CA GLN A 318 -37.00 44.32 28.18
C GLN A 318 -36.59 42.84 28.07
N ALA A 319 -37.38 41.93 28.64
CA ALA A 319 -37.15 40.50 28.54
C ALA A 319 -37.27 40.00 27.09
N LEU A 320 -38.27 40.46 26.35
CA LEU A 320 -38.46 40.13 24.92
C LEU A 320 -37.29 40.62 24.06
N ILE A 321 -36.82 41.87 24.23
CA ILE A 321 -35.64 42.37 23.49
C ILE A 321 -34.38 41.56 23.87
N SER A 322 -34.24 41.22 25.14
CA SER A 322 -33.09 40.43 25.63
C SER A 322 -33.09 39.02 25.04
N PHE A 323 -34.27 38.41 24.86
CA PHE A 323 -34.42 37.13 24.14
C PHE A 323 -33.87 37.21 22.72
N GLY A 324 -34.26 38.23 21.94
CA GLY A 324 -33.76 38.42 20.58
C GLY A 324 -32.23 38.53 20.54
N LYS A 325 -31.63 39.23 21.51
CA LYS A 325 -30.18 39.37 21.64
C LYS A 325 -29.47 38.07 22.02
N ARG A 326 -30.04 37.27 22.94
CA ARG A 326 -29.46 35.97 23.35
C ARG A 326 -29.52 34.92 22.25
N CYS A 327 -30.56 34.94 21.41
CA CYS A 327 -30.68 34.04 20.27
C CYS A 327 -29.65 34.33 19.17
N GLN A 328 -29.04 35.53 19.11
CA GLN A 328 -27.97 35.93 18.16
C GLN A 328 -28.30 35.68 16.67
N LEU A 329 -29.58 35.73 16.31
CA LEU A 329 -30.06 35.46 14.95
C LEU A 329 -31.04 36.55 14.51
N GLN A 330 -30.89 37.02 13.26
CA GLN A 330 -31.67 38.13 12.72
C GLN A 330 -33.19 37.94 12.82
N PRO A 331 -33.78 36.78 12.47
CA PRO A 331 -35.23 36.58 12.59
C PRO A 331 -35.76 36.66 14.03
N TYR A 332 -34.97 36.22 15.01
CA TYR A 332 -35.32 36.31 16.44
C TYR A 332 -35.23 37.75 16.97
N LEU A 333 -34.23 38.53 16.53
CA LEU A 333 -34.14 39.96 16.82
C LEU A 333 -35.34 40.72 16.25
N LYS A 334 -35.72 40.43 15.01
CA LYS A 334 -36.91 41.02 14.37
C LYS A 334 -38.19 40.64 15.10
N LEU A 335 -38.37 39.35 15.43
CA LEU A 335 -39.53 38.87 16.20
C LEU A 335 -39.64 39.58 17.55
N SER A 336 -38.54 39.65 18.31
CA SER A 336 -38.56 40.34 19.62
C SER A 336 -38.98 41.81 19.51
N SER A 337 -38.53 42.50 18.46
CA SER A 337 -38.88 43.90 18.21
C SER A 337 -40.35 44.05 17.84
N LEU A 338 -40.89 43.13 17.03
CA LEU A 338 -42.30 43.11 16.64
C LEU A 338 -43.22 42.87 17.84
N LEU A 339 -42.85 41.94 18.73
CA LEU A 339 -43.63 41.65 19.94
C LEU A 339 -43.59 42.82 20.93
N GLU A 340 -42.43 43.45 21.11
CA GLU A 340 -42.29 44.65 21.96
C GLU A 340 -43.13 45.82 21.43
N GLN A 341 -43.09 46.06 20.12
CA GLN A 341 -43.88 47.10 19.48
C GLN A 341 -45.39 46.82 19.62
N ASN A 342 -45.82 45.56 19.44
CA ASN A 342 -47.22 45.21 19.61
C ASN A 342 -47.73 45.51 21.03
N ARG A 343 -46.93 45.23 22.06
CA ARG A 343 -47.27 45.56 23.45
C ARG A 343 -47.51 47.07 23.64
N LYS A 344 -46.75 47.93 22.96
CA LYS A 344 -46.87 49.40 23.05
C LYS A 344 -48.04 49.99 22.24
N THR A 345 -48.31 49.47 21.04
CA THR A 345 -49.27 50.08 20.09
C THR A 345 -50.56 49.30 19.84
N GLY A 346 -50.72 48.10 20.40
CA GLY A 346 -51.95 47.29 20.29
C GLY A 346 -52.04 46.37 19.06
N THR A 347 -53.02 45.46 19.10
CA THR A 347 -53.12 44.21 18.29
C THR A 347 -53.49 44.34 16.82
N LYS A 348 -53.99 45.51 16.36
CA LYS A 348 -54.62 45.62 15.02
C LYS A 348 -53.70 45.30 13.83
N ASN A 349 -52.39 45.49 13.94
CA ASN A 349 -51.42 45.22 12.85
C ASN A 349 -50.47 44.03 13.10
N LEU A 350 -50.40 43.49 14.32
CA LEU A 350 -49.43 42.43 14.63
C LEU A 350 -49.73 41.14 13.86
N LYS A 351 -51.01 40.80 13.68
CA LYS A 351 -51.40 39.59 12.95
C LYS A 351 -50.83 39.60 11.53
N ASN A 352 -51.00 40.70 10.80
CA ASN A 352 -50.51 40.85 9.43
C ASN A 352 -48.97 40.83 9.36
N LEU A 353 -48.30 41.43 10.36
CA LEU A 353 -46.83 41.42 10.48
C LEU A 353 -46.28 40.02 10.78
N LEU A 354 -46.92 39.26 11.67
CA LEU A 354 -46.55 37.87 11.96
C LEU A 354 -46.83 36.96 10.76
N GLU A 355 -47.91 37.19 10.01
CA GLU A 355 -48.26 36.43 8.82
C GLU A 355 -47.23 36.64 7.69
N ALA A 356 -46.81 37.89 7.46
CA ALA A 356 -45.72 38.20 6.55
C ALA A 356 -44.39 37.55 6.99
N GLU A 357 -44.05 37.63 8.28
CA GLU A 357 -42.82 37.03 8.81
C GLU A 357 -42.84 35.50 8.74
N MET A 358 -44.00 34.87 8.99
CA MET A 358 -44.18 33.43 8.86
C MET A 358 -44.00 32.97 7.41
N ASN A 359 -44.60 33.67 6.45
CA ASN A 359 -44.43 33.35 5.03
C ASN A 359 -42.95 33.40 4.63
N HIS A 360 -42.25 34.46 5.06
CA HIS A 360 -40.82 34.60 4.85
C HIS A 360 -40.00 33.49 5.53
N ALA A 361 -40.29 33.16 6.79
CA ALA A 361 -39.62 32.08 7.52
C ALA A 361 -39.85 30.71 6.88
N TRP A 362 -41.05 30.47 6.33
CA TRP A 362 -41.42 29.23 5.64
C TRP A 362 -40.66 29.09 4.31
N GLU A 363 -40.55 30.18 3.53
CA GLU A 363 -39.75 30.26 2.32
C GLU A 363 -38.26 29.97 2.61
N GLN A 364 -37.72 30.58 3.67
CA GLN A 364 -36.36 30.33 4.14
C GLN A 364 -36.14 28.88 4.56
N ARG A 365 -37.10 28.26 5.24
CA ARG A 365 -37.02 26.85 5.61
C ARG A 365 -36.98 25.93 4.39
N LYS A 366 -37.79 26.22 3.36
CA LYS A 366 -37.83 25.46 2.10
C LYS A 366 -36.51 25.55 1.35
N THR A 367 -35.95 26.76 1.23
CA THR A 367 -34.65 26.97 0.56
C THR A 367 -33.50 26.33 1.33
N MET A 368 -33.53 26.39 2.67
CA MET A 368 -32.54 25.74 3.53
C MET A 368 -32.57 24.21 3.43
N ALA A 369 -33.77 23.61 3.38
CA ALA A 369 -33.93 22.17 3.16
C ALA A 369 -33.32 21.74 1.80
N ARG A 370 -33.49 22.56 0.75
CA ARG A 370 -32.90 22.32 -0.56
C ARG A 370 -31.36 22.40 -0.54
N ARG A 371 -30.80 23.43 0.10
CA ARG A 371 -29.34 23.57 0.28
C ARG A 371 -28.72 22.44 1.09
N LEU A 372 -29.39 21.96 2.14
CA LEU A 372 -28.89 20.81 2.91
C LEU A 372 -28.86 19.53 2.07
N GLY A 373 -29.79 19.38 1.12
CA GLY A 373 -29.74 18.30 0.12
C GLY A 373 -28.56 18.43 -0.84
N GLU A 374 -28.24 19.64 -1.28
CA GLU A 374 -27.09 19.93 -2.15
C GLU A 374 -25.74 19.76 -1.43
N GLU A 375 -25.64 20.21 -0.17
CA GLU A 375 -24.47 20.00 0.71
C GLU A 375 -24.23 18.51 1.01
N ALA A 376 -25.29 17.71 1.19
CA ALA A 376 -25.17 16.27 1.39
C ALA A 376 -24.63 15.56 0.14
N GLY A 377 -25.07 15.97 -1.05
CA GLY A 377 -24.58 15.42 -2.32
C GLY A 377 -23.10 15.73 -2.56
N THR A 378 -22.66 16.96 -2.29
CA THR A 378 -21.26 17.36 -2.48
C THR A 378 -20.31 16.77 -1.44
N LYS A 379 -20.75 16.58 -0.19
CA LYS A 379 -19.94 15.93 0.86
C LYS A 379 -19.65 14.45 0.56
N LEU A 380 -20.50 13.79 -0.24
CA LEU A 380 -20.28 12.42 -0.72
C LEU A 380 -19.29 12.34 -1.90
N LEU A 381 -19.10 13.43 -2.66
CA LEU A 381 -18.18 13.47 -3.80
C LEU A 381 -16.71 13.58 -3.37
N VAL A 382 -16.43 14.24 -2.24
CA VAL A 382 -15.04 14.44 -1.77
C VAL A 382 -14.32 13.10 -1.50
N PRO A 383 -14.88 12.13 -0.76
CA PRO A 383 -14.27 10.80 -0.60
C PRO A 383 -14.05 10.06 -1.93
N LEU A 384 -14.94 10.25 -2.91
CA LEU A 384 -14.85 9.60 -4.21
C LEU A 384 -13.62 10.08 -5.01
N PHE A 385 -13.36 11.39 -5.03
CA PHE A 385 -12.16 11.93 -5.68
C PHE A 385 -10.87 11.51 -4.98
N LEU A 386 -10.89 11.40 -3.65
CA LEU A 386 -9.73 10.98 -2.87
C LEU A 386 -9.39 9.50 -3.13
N MET A 387 -10.41 8.64 -3.20
CA MET A 387 -10.27 7.24 -3.63
C MET A 387 -9.71 7.13 -5.05
N LEU A 388 -10.20 7.93 -6.00
CA LEU A 388 -9.70 7.98 -7.37
C LEU A 388 -8.21 8.37 -7.43
N GLY A 389 -7.79 9.36 -6.62
CA GLY A 389 -6.40 9.80 -6.54
C GLY A 389 -5.46 8.70 -6.02
N ILE A 390 -5.87 7.95 -5.00
CA ILE A 390 -5.08 6.82 -4.47
C ILE A 390 -4.89 5.75 -5.55
N VAL A 391 -5.96 5.40 -6.26
CA VAL A 391 -5.89 4.44 -7.37
C VAL A 391 -4.96 4.93 -8.48
N MET A 392 -5.00 6.22 -8.82
CA MET A 392 -4.12 6.83 -9.82
C MET A 392 -2.64 6.71 -9.42
N VAL A 393 -2.30 6.97 -8.16
CA VAL A 393 -0.93 6.84 -7.63
C VAL A 393 -0.44 5.39 -7.68
N ILE A 394 -1.29 4.43 -7.28
CA ILE A 394 -0.97 2.99 -7.31
C ILE A 394 -0.64 2.51 -8.74
N ILE A 395 -1.27 3.08 -9.76
CA ILE A 395 -1.01 2.74 -11.16
C ILE A 395 0.23 3.49 -11.68
N MET A 396 0.36 4.78 -11.36
CA MET A 396 1.40 5.65 -11.91
C MET A 396 2.79 5.37 -11.33
N VAL A 397 2.90 5.05 -10.04
CA VAL A 397 4.20 4.82 -9.38
C VAL A 397 4.94 3.61 -9.97
N PRO A 398 4.33 2.41 -10.12
CA PRO A 398 4.98 1.28 -10.79
C PRO A 398 5.31 1.56 -12.25
N ALA A 399 4.43 2.28 -12.97
CA ALA A 399 4.68 2.64 -14.36
C ALA A 399 5.92 3.52 -14.51
N MET A 400 6.11 4.51 -13.63
CA MET A 400 7.33 5.33 -13.65
C MET A 400 8.57 4.54 -13.22
N MET A 401 8.48 3.67 -12.20
CA MET A 401 9.60 2.83 -11.78
C MET A 401 9.98 1.75 -12.81
N SER A 402 9.07 1.39 -13.73
CA SER A 402 9.39 0.50 -14.85
C SER A 402 10.05 1.19 -16.04
N MET A 403 10.04 2.53 -16.08
CA MET A 403 10.62 3.33 -17.18
C MET A 403 11.95 4.01 -16.80
N THR A 404 12.44 3.79 -15.59
CA THR A 404 13.79 4.17 -15.12
C THR A 404 14.52 2.93 -14.69
#